data_AF-A0A6P7H6D8-F1
#
_entry.id   AF-A0A6P7H6D8-F1
#
_cell.length_a   1.000
_cell.length_b   1.000
_cell.length_c   1.000
_cell.angle_alpha   90.00
_cell.angle_beta   90.00
_cell.angle_gamma   90.00
#
_symmetry.space_group_name_H-M   'P 1'
#
loop_
_entity.id
_entity.type
_entity.pdbx_description
1 polymer ?
#
loop_
_entity_poly.entity_id
_entity_poly.type
_entity_poly.pdbx_seq_one_letter_code
_entity_poly.pdbx_strand_id
1 'polypeptide(L)'
;MAIPDKWIKLLKHKSDDEWDMGNLIHTLTNRRWMEGNVAYAESHDQALVGDKTIAFWLMDKEMYTHMSTLSDQSLIIDRGIALHKLIRYVTHGLGGEAYLNFIGNEFGHPEWLDFPRAGNNSSYHYARRQWNLVDDDILKYKFLNNWDAAMNHTEQKYGWLAAHPAYVSTKHQDDKVGDTYYRV
;
A
#
# COMPACT_ATOMS: atom_id res chain seq x y z
N MET A 1 10.80 4.85 9.47
CA MET A 1 9.53 4.19 9.87
C MET A 1 8.32 5.14 9.87
N ALA A 2 8.42 6.43 9.49
CA ALA A 2 7.29 7.36 9.57
C ALA A 2 6.24 7.24 8.43
N ILE A 3 6.57 6.53 7.34
CA ILE A 3 5.72 6.44 6.15
C ILE A 3 4.41 5.68 6.43
N PRO A 4 4.41 4.49 7.06
CA PRO A 4 3.18 3.80 7.42
C PRO A 4 2.25 4.62 8.31
N ASP A 5 2.79 5.26 9.36
CA ASP A 5 2.01 6.09 10.27
C ASP A 5 1.30 7.24 9.54
N LYS A 6 1.97 7.81 8.53
CA LYS A 6 1.39 8.86 7.70
C LYS A 6 0.21 8.35 6.88
N TRP A 7 0.32 7.18 6.27
CA TRP A 7 -0.79 6.57 5.53
C TRP A 7 -1.96 6.22 6.44
N ILE A 8 -1.71 5.59 7.59
CA ILE A 8 -2.75 5.27 8.58
C ILE A 8 -3.45 6.54 9.05
N LYS A 9 -2.68 7.59 9.37
CA LYS A 9 -3.26 8.88 9.80
C LYS A 9 -4.18 9.48 8.74
N LEU A 10 -3.78 9.43 7.47
CA LEU A 10 -4.61 9.90 6.36
C LEU A 10 -5.88 9.04 6.23
N LEU A 11 -5.74 7.72 6.15
CA LEU A 11 -6.87 6.80 5.96
C LEU A 11 -7.86 6.78 7.13
N LYS A 12 -7.39 6.99 8.35
CA LYS A 12 -8.21 6.94 9.57
C LYS A 12 -8.92 8.25 9.90
N HIS A 13 -8.31 9.39 9.58
CA HIS A 13 -8.74 10.69 10.09
C HIS A 13 -9.05 11.73 9.02
N LYS A 14 -8.85 11.42 7.73
CA LYS A 14 -9.01 12.37 6.64
C LYS A 14 -9.76 11.77 5.47
N SER A 15 -10.69 12.56 4.92
CA SER A 15 -11.27 12.31 3.60
C SER A 15 -10.25 12.64 2.50
N ASP A 16 -10.43 12.11 1.29
CA ASP A 16 -9.45 12.20 0.20
C ASP A 16 -9.14 13.64 -0.21
N ASP A 17 -10.14 14.51 -0.19
CA ASP A 17 -10.03 15.93 -0.52
C ASP A 17 -9.25 16.72 0.54
N GLU A 18 -9.18 16.23 1.77
CA GLU A 18 -8.39 16.81 2.86
C GLU A 18 -6.91 16.38 2.84
N TRP A 19 -6.48 15.50 1.91
CA TRP A 19 -5.10 15.06 1.86
C TRP A 19 -4.17 16.22 1.49
N ASP A 20 -3.26 16.56 2.40
CA ASP A 20 -2.22 17.56 2.16
C ASP A 20 -1.06 16.94 1.36
N MET A 21 -1.00 17.29 0.07
CA MET A 21 -0.02 16.77 -0.87
C MET A 21 1.40 17.21 -0.50
N GLY A 22 1.56 18.44 0.00
CA GLY A 22 2.85 18.96 0.41
C GLY A 22 3.39 18.23 1.63
N ASN A 23 2.55 17.98 2.63
CA ASN A 23 2.92 17.23 3.82
C ASN A 23 3.16 15.74 3.53
N LEU A 24 2.38 15.15 2.63
CA LEU A 24 2.59 13.78 2.17
C LEU A 24 3.96 13.63 1.50
N ILE A 25 4.24 14.44 0.48
CA ILE A 25 5.52 14.41 -0.23
C ILE A 25 6.67 14.70 0.73
N HIS A 26 6.53 15.70 1.61
CA HIS A 26 7.54 15.97 2.63
C HIS A 26 7.83 14.75 3.50
N THR A 27 6.80 14.00 3.92
CA THR A 27 7.02 12.80 4.73
C THR A 27 7.75 11.70 3.96
N LEU A 28 7.46 11.54 2.67
CA LEU A 28 8.14 10.56 1.80
C LEU A 28 9.61 10.95 1.54
N THR A 29 9.90 12.24 1.40
CA THR A 29 11.24 12.71 1.01
C THR A 29 12.11 13.21 2.17
N ASN A 30 11.57 13.34 3.39
CA ASN A 30 12.32 13.86 4.56
C ASN A 30 13.24 12.77 5.14
N ARG A 31 14.40 12.63 4.51
CA ARG A 31 15.45 11.69 4.91
C ARG A 31 16.84 12.32 4.86
N ARG A 32 17.78 11.72 5.59
CA ARG A 32 19.17 12.19 5.64
C ARG A 32 19.87 11.88 4.32
N TRP A 33 20.59 12.87 3.79
CA TRP A 33 21.38 12.69 2.59
C TRP A 33 22.47 11.63 2.80
N MET A 34 22.65 10.73 1.83
CA MET A 34 23.63 9.61 1.85
C MET A 34 23.38 8.55 2.92
N GLU A 35 22.19 8.49 3.50
CA GLU A 35 21.78 7.43 4.42
C GLU A 35 20.63 6.65 3.80
N GLY A 36 20.91 5.42 3.34
CA GLY A 36 19.95 4.61 2.62
C GLY A 36 18.79 4.18 3.52
N ASN A 37 17.56 4.41 3.05
CA ASN A 37 16.34 4.08 3.77
C ASN A 37 15.53 3.02 3.03
N VAL A 38 15.01 2.05 3.80
CA VAL A 38 14.02 1.09 3.31
C VAL A 38 12.62 1.67 3.50
N ALA A 39 11.94 1.96 2.40
CA ALA A 39 10.58 2.46 2.37
C ALA A 39 9.57 1.32 2.29
N TYR A 40 8.45 1.46 3.00
CA TYR A 40 7.33 0.52 2.95
C TYR A 40 6.05 1.27 3.35
N ALA A 41 4.94 0.93 2.70
CA ALA A 41 3.67 1.63 2.89
C ALA A 41 2.95 1.16 4.17
N GLU A 42 3.11 -0.11 4.52
CA GLU A 42 2.57 -0.75 5.73
C GLU A 42 3.54 -1.87 6.15
N SER A 43 3.53 -2.21 7.44
CA SER A 43 4.43 -3.21 8.03
C SER A 43 3.65 -4.45 8.50
N HIS A 44 4.38 -5.39 9.09
CA HIS A 44 3.80 -6.56 9.74
C HIS A 44 2.91 -6.19 10.94
N ASP A 45 3.21 -5.10 11.66
CA ASP A 45 2.43 -4.69 12.82
C ASP A 45 0.99 -4.32 12.44
N GLN A 46 0.81 -3.60 11.31
CA GLN A 46 -0.52 -3.24 10.79
C GLN A 46 -1.32 -4.46 10.28
N ALA A 47 -0.64 -5.57 10.01
CA ALA A 47 -1.29 -6.81 9.61
C ALA A 47 -1.76 -7.64 10.80
N LEU A 48 -1.35 -7.33 12.03
CA LEU A 48 -1.74 -8.09 13.23
C LEU A 48 -3.16 -7.74 13.71
N VAL A 49 -3.75 -8.66 14.47
CA VAL A 49 -5.03 -8.44 15.14
C VAL A 49 -5.02 -7.16 15.97
N GLY A 50 -6.01 -6.31 15.77
CA GLY A 50 -6.15 -5.02 16.47
C GLY A 50 -5.74 -3.80 15.65
N ASP A 51 -5.14 -3.99 14.47
CA ASP A 51 -4.94 -2.94 13.46
C ASP A 51 -5.55 -3.36 12.11
N LYS A 52 -5.45 -2.50 11.10
CA LYS A 52 -5.96 -2.74 9.74
C LYS A 52 -4.86 -2.53 8.72
N THR A 53 -4.78 -3.44 7.75
CA THR A 53 -3.98 -3.26 6.53
C THR A 53 -4.52 -2.09 5.70
N ILE A 54 -3.71 -1.55 4.79
CA ILE A 54 -4.14 -0.49 3.87
C ILE A 54 -5.35 -0.95 3.05
N ALA A 55 -5.33 -2.20 2.58
CA ALA A 55 -6.45 -2.79 1.87
C ALA A 55 -7.74 -2.75 2.70
N PHE A 56 -7.66 -3.13 3.98
CA PHE A 56 -8.82 -3.15 4.87
C PHE A 56 -9.27 -1.76 5.32
N TRP A 57 -8.36 -0.79 5.44
CA TRP A 57 -8.72 0.63 5.62
C TRP A 57 -9.50 1.18 4.42
N LEU A 58 -9.15 0.76 3.21
CA LEU A 58 -9.72 1.28 1.97
C LEU A 58 -11.06 0.64 1.59
N MET A 59 -11.21 -0.66 1.85
CA MET A 59 -12.32 -1.48 1.31
C MET A 59 -13.17 -2.14 2.40
N ASP A 60 -12.65 -2.28 3.62
CA ASP A 60 -13.32 -2.84 4.79
C ASP A 60 -14.15 -4.11 4.45
N LYS A 61 -15.39 -4.21 4.94
CA LYS A 61 -16.25 -5.37 4.71
C LYS A 61 -16.64 -5.61 3.24
N GLU A 62 -16.51 -4.62 2.35
CA GLU A 62 -16.87 -4.81 0.94
C GLU A 62 -15.91 -5.74 0.21
N MET A 63 -14.71 -5.96 0.77
CA MET A 63 -13.76 -6.96 0.26
C MET A 63 -14.37 -8.37 0.19
N TYR A 64 -15.32 -8.68 1.06
CA TYR A 64 -15.94 -10.01 1.13
C TYR A 64 -17.06 -10.23 0.11
N THR A 65 -17.57 -9.16 -0.51
CA THR A 65 -18.76 -9.22 -1.39
C THR A 65 -18.49 -8.71 -2.80
N HIS A 66 -17.58 -7.76 -2.98
CA HIS A 66 -17.38 -7.07 -4.27
C HIS A 66 -15.98 -7.29 -4.87
N MET A 67 -15.19 -8.22 -4.31
CA MET A 67 -13.89 -8.62 -4.87
C MET A 67 -14.00 -9.66 -5.99
N SER A 68 -15.19 -10.12 -6.36
CA SER A 68 -15.38 -10.93 -7.56
C SER A 68 -15.49 -10.05 -8.81
N THR A 69 -14.90 -10.47 -9.91
CA THR A 69 -15.09 -9.86 -11.24
C THR A 69 -16.52 -10.03 -11.76
N LEU A 70 -17.32 -10.92 -11.15
CA LEU A 70 -18.72 -11.18 -11.48
C LEU A 70 -19.70 -10.41 -10.58
N SER A 71 -19.21 -9.78 -9.52
CA SER A 71 -20.04 -8.94 -8.64
C SER A 71 -20.39 -7.61 -9.30
N ASP A 72 -21.48 -6.99 -8.84
CA ASP A 72 -21.85 -5.63 -9.24
C ASP A 72 -20.71 -4.65 -8.93
N GLN A 73 -20.71 -3.50 -9.62
CA GLN A 73 -19.70 -2.48 -9.41
C GLN A 73 -19.86 -1.86 -8.01
N SER A 74 -18.75 -1.75 -7.28
CA SER A 74 -18.66 -0.99 -6.04
C SER A 74 -17.63 0.12 -6.19
N LEU A 75 -18.05 1.36 -5.97
CA LEU A 75 -17.17 2.52 -5.96
C LEU A 75 -16.14 2.45 -4.82
N ILE A 76 -16.45 1.75 -3.73
CA ILE A 76 -15.52 1.56 -2.61
C ILE A 76 -14.40 0.60 -3.01
N ILE A 77 -14.72 -0.50 -3.70
CA ILE A 77 -13.70 -1.42 -4.23
C ILE A 77 -12.87 -0.76 -5.33
N ASP A 78 -13.50 -0.04 -6.26
CA ASP A 78 -12.79 0.63 -7.34
C ASP A 78 -11.81 1.67 -6.79
N ARG A 79 -12.26 2.51 -5.85
CA ARG A 79 -11.42 3.46 -5.11
C ARG A 79 -10.32 2.74 -4.35
N GLY A 80 -10.64 1.66 -3.63
CA GLY A 80 -9.68 0.93 -2.81
C GLY A 80 -8.57 0.29 -3.62
N ILE A 81 -8.90 -0.35 -4.75
CA ILE A 81 -7.91 -0.92 -5.66
C ILE A 81 -7.02 0.18 -6.25
N ALA A 82 -7.60 1.31 -6.66
CA ALA A 82 -6.84 2.43 -7.21
C ALA A 82 -5.87 3.04 -6.18
N LEU A 83 -6.36 3.39 -4.99
CA LEU A 83 -5.54 4.01 -3.95
C LEU A 83 -4.50 3.04 -3.39
N HIS A 84 -4.80 1.75 -3.25
CA HIS A 84 -3.82 0.76 -2.80
C HIS A 84 -2.60 0.70 -3.74
N LYS A 85 -2.84 0.71 -5.06
CA LYS A 85 -1.77 0.77 -6.06
C LYS A 85 -0.98 2.08 -5.99
N LEU A 86 -1.67 3.22 -5.87
CA LEU A 86 -1.04 4.54 -5.82
C LEU A 86 -0.19 4.73 -4.56
N ILE A 87 -0.72 4.41 -3.37
CA ILE A 87 -0.02 4.52 -2.09
C ILE A 87 1.30 3.75 -2.12
N ARG A 88 1.27 2.52 -2.64
CA ARG A 88 2.46 1.69 -2.75
C ARG A 88 3.43 2.25 -3.78
N TYR A 89 2.94 2.66 -4.95
CA TYR A 89 3.79 3.21 -6.00
C TYR A 89 4.50 4.50 -5.56
N VAL A 90 3.80 5.46 -4.95
CA VAL A 90 4.44 6.70 -4.49
C VAL A 90 5.40 6.44 -3.32
N THR A 91 5.13 5.44 -2.48
CA THR A 91 6.06 5.02 -1.42
C THR A 91 7.31 4.38 -2.02
N HIS A 92 7.15 3.52 -3.03
CA HIS A 92 8.23 2.82 -3.72
C HIS A 92 9.09 3.77 -4.57
N GLY A 93 8.50 4.80 -5.16
CA GLY A 93 9.26 5.84 -5.87
C GLY A 93 9.96 6.76 -4.88
N LEU A 94 9.19 7.46 -4.04
CA LEU A 94 9.71 8.63 -3.34
C LEU A 94 10.25 8.35 -1.95
N GLY A 95 9.93 7.19 -1.36
CA GLY A 95 10.13 6.94 0.06
C GLY A 95 11.57 6.63 0.49
N GLY A 96 12.44 6.18 -0.41
CA GLY A 96 13.78 5.72 -0.03
C GLY A 96 14.60 5.11 -1.16
N GLU A 97 15.65 4.40 -0.76
CA GLU A 97 16.65 3.77 -1.62
C GLU A 97 16.45 2.25 -1.72
N ALA A 98 15.46 1.71 -1.00
CA ALA A 98 15.01 0.34 -1.09
C ALA A 98 13.51 0.26 -0.78
N TYR A 99 12.84 -0.80 -1.24
CA TYR A 99 11.44 -1.06 -0.95
C TYR A 99 11.26 -2.36 -0.17
N LEU A 100 10.31 -2.38 0.77
CA LEU A 100 9.91 -3.56 1.53
C LEU A 100 8.40 -3.77 1.43
N ASN A 101 8.01 -5.03 1.34
CA ASN A 101 6.61 -5.46 1.37
C ASN A 101 6.46 -6.66 2.31
N PHE A 102 5.46 -6.62 3.19
CA PHE A 102 5.13 -7.74 4.06
C PHE A 102 4.21 -8.73 3.32
N ILE A 103 4.54 -10.01 3.42
CA ILE A 103 3.87 -11.12 2.71
C ILE A 103 2.34 -11.03 2.80
N GLY A 104 1.65 -11.05 1.67
CA GLY A 104 0.20 -10.88 1.54
C GLY A 104 -0.24 -9.46 1.16
N ASN A 105 0.48 -8.43 1.60
CA ASN A 105 0.09 -7.04 1.31
C ASN A 105 0.29 -6.70 -0.18
N GLU A 106 1.08 -7.51 -0.90
CA GLU A 106 1.30 -7.35 -2.33
C GLU A 106 0.03 -7.46 -3.17
N PHE A 107 -0.93 -8.26 -2.72
CA PHE A 107 -2.21 -8.43 -3.37
C PHE A 107 -3.38 -7.90 -2.55
N GLY A 108 -3.12 -7.15 -1.47
CA GLY A 108 -4.15 -6.62 -0.57
C GLY A 108 -4.89 -7.74 0.15
N HIS A 109 -4.15 -8.66 0.78
CA HIS A 109 -4.71 -9.77 1.56
C HIS A 109 -5.78 -9.27 2.56
N PRO A 110 -6.98 -9.88 2.57
CA PRO A 110 -8.07 -9.46 3.46
C PRO A 110 -7.81 -9.90 4.92
N GLU A 111 -8.73 -9.56 5.83
CA GLU A 111 -8.65 -9.96 7.24
C GLU A 111 -7.37 -9.44 7.94
N TRP A 112 -6.88 -10.19 8.94
CA TRP A 112 -5.71 -9.88 9.75
C TRP A 112 -4.96 -11.17 10.09
N LEU A 113 -3.74 -11.03 10.62
CA LEU A 113 -2.89 -12.08 11.14
C LEU A 113 -3.09 -12.17 12.66
N ASP A 114 -3.49 -13.34 13.17
CA ASP A 114 -3.55 -13.60 14.62
C ASP A 114 -2.89 -14.94 14.92
N PHE A 115 -1.95 -14.94 15.86
CA PHE A 115 -1.23 -16.15 16.27
C PHE A 115 -2.03 -16.92 17.34
N PRO A 116 -1.87 -18.25 17.44
CA PRO A 116 -2.47 -19.05 18.50
C PRO A 116 -2.11 -18.51 19.89
N ARG A 117 -3.12 -18.14 20.67
CA ARG A 117 -2.98 -17.62 22.04
C ARG A 117 -4.22 -17.93 22.87
N ALA A 118 -4.13 -17.78 24.19
CA ALA A 118 -5.27 -18.04 25.09
C ALA A 118 -6.52 -17.23 24.70
N GLY A 119 -6.35 -15.97 24.26
CA GLY A 119 -7.45 -15.09 23.86
C GLY A 119 -8.16 -15.45 22.55
N ASN A 120 -7.69 -16.46 21.81
CA ASN A 120 -8.36 -16.99 20.61
C ASN A 120 -8.46 -18.52 20.62
N ASN A 121 -8.40 -19.15 21.81
CA ASN A 121 -8.46 -20.60 21.99
C ASN A 121 -7.39 -21.36 21.20
N SER A 122 -6.17 -20.81 21.11
CA SER A 122 -5.05 -21.40 20.34
C SER A 122 -5.40 -21.64 18.87
N SER A 123 -6.22 -20.76 18.28
CA SER A 123 -6.68 -20.88 16.90
C SER A 123 -5.57 -20.57 15.91
N TYR A 124 -5.47 -21.39 14.86
CA TYR A 124 -4.60 -21.16 13.70
C TYR A 124 -5.37 -20.54 12.52
N HIS A 125 -6.65 -20.22 12.69
CA HIS A 125 -7.52 -19.78 11.59
C HIS A 125 -6.99 -18.52 10.87
N TYR A 126 -6.42 -17.57 11.61
CA TYR A 126 -5.83 -16.35 11.07
C TYR A 126 -4.29 -16.41 10.97
N ALA A 127 -3.66 -17.51 11.40
CA ALA A 127 -2.21 -17.73 11.31
C ALA A 127 -1.81 -18.33 9.94
N ARG A 128 -2.30 -17.72 8.85
CA ARG A 128 -2.15 -18.25 7.48
C ARG A 128 -2.11 -17.14 6.43
N ARG A 129 -1.79 -17.52 5.19
CA ARG A 129 -1.97 -16.68 3.99
C ARG A 129 -2.87 -17.39 2.98
N GLN A 130 -3.81 -16.64 2.41
CA GLN A 130 -4.83 -17.14 1.48
C GLN A 130 -4.36 -17.02 0.03
N TRP A 131 -3.35 -17.79 -0.37
CA TRP A 131 -2.77 -17.73 -1.72
C TRP A 131 -3.76 -18.06 -2.84
N ASN A 132 -4.77 -18.87 -2.54
CA ASN A 132 -5.87 -19.14 -3.45
C ASN A 132 -6.60 -17.87 -3.93
N LEU A 133 -6.54 -16.75 -3.20
CA LEU A 133 -7.19 -15.51 -3.59
C LEU A 133 -6.55 -14.85 -4.81
N VAL A 134 -5.22 -14.96 -4.95
CA VAL A 134 -4.48 -14.38 -6.09
C VAL A 134 -4.49 -15.30 -7.31
N ASP A 135 -4.55 -16.62 -7.08
CA ASP A 135 -4.63 -17.63 -8.15
C ASP A 135 -6.01 -17.73 -8.79
N ASP A 136 -7.05 -17.25 -8.11
CA ASP A 136 -8.43 -17.31 -8.61
C ASP A 136 -8.72 -16.19 -9.63
N ASP A 137 -8.97 -16.62 -10.88
CA ASP A 137 -9.26 -15.73 -11.99
C ASP A 137 -10.58 -14.96 -11.88
N ILE A 138 -11.52 -15.40 -11.04
CA ILE A 138 -12.76 -14.65 -10.81
C ILE A 138 -12.63 -13.61 -9.71
N LEU A 139 -11.46 -13.48 -9.05
CA LEU A 139 -11.23 -12.49 -8.00
C LEU A 139 -10.33 -11.34 -8.47
N LYS A 140 -10.55 -10.16 -7.88
CA LYS A 140 -9.85 -8.91 -8.20
C LYS A 140 -8.46 -8.79 -7.55
N TYR A 141 -8.09 -9.68 -6.63
CA TYR A 141 -6.77 -9.67 -5.96
C TYR A 141 -5.61 -9.78 -6.97
N LYS A 142 -5.81 -10.52 -8.08
CA LYS A 142 -4.83 -10.61 -9.17
C LYS A 142 -4.47 -9.26 -9.78
N PHE A 143 -5.36 -8.27 -9.77
CA PHE A 143 -5.05 -6.94 -10.28
C PHE A 143 -4.03 -6.20 -9.40
N LEU A 144 -4.12 -6.36 -8.09
CA LEU A 144 -3.16 -5.79 -7.15
C LEU A 144 -1.82 -6.52 -7.25
N ASN A 145 -1.84 -7.85 -7.33
CA ASN A 145 -0.64 -8.67 -7.51
C ASN A 145 0.10 -8.34 -8.82
N ASN A 146 -0.62 -8.27 -9.94
CA ASN A 146 -0.03 -7.97 -11.24
C ASN A 146 0.53 -6.54 -11.29
N TRP A 147 -0.12 -5.59 -10.60
CA TRP A 147 0.41 -4.24 -10.45
C TRP A 147 1.70 -4.22 -9.65
N ASP A 148 1.78 -4.97 -8.54
CA ASP A 148 3.01 -5.05 -7.74
C ASP A 148 4.16 -5.68 -8.53
N ALA A 149 3.90 -6.78 -9.25
CA ALA A 149 4.89 -7.38 -10.13
C ALA A 149 5.37 -6.36 -11.19
N ALA A 150 4.45 -5.66 -11.84
CA ALA A 150 4.78 -4.63 -12.82
C ALA A 150 5.58 -3.48 -12.20
N MET A 151 5.23 -3.01 -11.00
CA MET A 151 5.96 -1.97 -10.28
C MET A 151 7.42 -2.38 -10.03
N ASN A 152 7.66 -3.57 -9.47
CA ASN A 152 9.01 -4.07 -9.20
C ASN A 152 9.81 -4.32 -10.50
N HIS A 153 9.21 -4.89 -11.54
CA HIS A 153 9.88 -5.07 -12.83
C HIS A 153 10.22 -3.74 -13.51
N THR A 154 9.36 -2.74 -13.34
CA THR A 154 9.61 -1.39 -13.87
C THR A 154 10.76 -0.73 -13.10
N GLU A 155 10.84 -0.92 -11.78
CA GLU A 155 11.99 -0.46 -11.01
C GLU A 155 13.26 -1.19 -11.43
N GLN A 156 13.25 -2.51 -11.59
CA GLN A 156 14.40 -3.28 -12.06
C GLN A 156 14.92 -2.79 -13.42
N LYS A 157 14.03 -2.28 -14.28
CA LYS A 157 14.37 -1.73 -15.60
C LYS A 157 14.95 -0.32 -15.54
N TYR A 158 14.40 0.55 -14.67
CA TYR A 158 14.71 1.99 -14.64
C TYR A 158 15.49 2.45 -13.40
N GLY A 159 15.71 1.60 -12.40
CA GLY A 159 16.63 1.80 -11.27
C GLY A 159 16.40 3.03 -10.39
N TRP A 160 15.15 3.49 -10.20
CA TRP A 160 14.92 4.72 -9.43
C TRP A 160 15.21 4.59 -7.94
N LEU A 161 15.23 3.39 -7.36
CA LEU A 161 15.63 3.22 -5.95
C LEU A 161 17.14 3.45 -5.76
N ALA A 162 17.95 3.12 -6.76
CA ALA A 162 19.39 3.35 -6.74
C ALA A 162 19.77 4.77 -7.21
N ALA A 163 18.83 5.53 -7.77
CA ALA A 163 19.06 6.89 -8.24
C ALA A 163 19.18 7.89 -7.08
N HIS A 164 19.67 9.09 -7.39
CA HIS A 164 19.58 10.21 -6.44
C HIS A 164 18.11 10.57 -6.15
N PRO A 165 17.81 11.16 -4.97
CA PRO A 165 16.46 11.58 -4.61
C PRO A 165 15.75 12.36 -5.72
N ALA A 166 14.48 12.01 -5.93
CA ALA A 166 13.65 12.60 -6.98
C ALA A 166 13.56 14.12 -6.87
N TYR A 167 13.54 14.79 -8.00
CA TYR A 167 13.16 16.20 -8.09
C TYR A 167 11.64 16.30 -8.14
N VAL A 168 11.02 16.92 -7.13
CA VAL A 168 9.57 17.17 -7.08
C VAL A 168 9.28 18.48 -7.81
N SER A 169 8.70 18.39 -9.01
CA SER A 169 8.31 19.56 -9.82
C SER A 169 6.99 20.16 -9.35
N THR A 170 6.03 19.30 -8.98
CA THR A 170 4.65 19.70 -8.65
C THR A 170 4.15 18.98 -7.41
N LYS A 171 3.45 19.74 -6.56
CA LYS A 171 2.73 19.27 -5.37
C LYS A 171 1.46 20.10 -5.19
N HIS A 172 0.56 20.03 -6.18
CA HIS A 172 -0.60 20.90 -6.29
C HIS A 172 -1.71 20.44 -5.33
N GLN A 173 -2.10 21.33 -4.40
CA GLN A 173 -3.03 20.97 -3.33
C GLN A 173 -4.47 20.86 -3.80
N ASP A 174 -4.94 21.77 -4.66
CA ASP A 174 -6.36 21.79 -5.05
C ASP A 174 -6.67 20.64 -6.01
N ASP A 175 -5.90 20.55 -7.10
CA ASP A 175 -5.99 19.46 -8.08
C ASP A 175 -5.56 18.08 -7.57
N LYS A 176 -4.92 17.99 -6.39
CA LYS A 176 -4.35 16.73 -5.83
C LYS A 176 -3.35 16.04 -6.76
N VAL A 177 -2.52 16.82 -7.45
CA VAL A 177 -1.52 16.33 -8.42
C VAL A 177 -0.10 16.45 -7.87
N GLY A 178 0.67 15.37 -8.01
CA GLY A 178 2.12 15.34 -7.78
C GLY A 178 2.87 14.95 -9.05
N ASP A 179 4.03 15.56 -9.28
CA ASP A 179 4.92 15.22 -10.41
C ASP A 179 6.38 15.22 -9.95
N THR A 180 7.13 14.21 -10.40
CA THR A 180 8.50 13.93 -9.95
C THR A 180 9.35 13.32 -11.05
N TYR A 181 10.64 13.67 -11.06
CA TYR A 181 11.60 13.16 -12.03
C TYR A 181 12.82 12.58 -11.32
N TYR A 182 13.33 11.48 -11.86
CA TYR A 182 14.63 10.92 -11.50
C TYR A 182 15.66 11.28 -12.57
N ARG A 183 16.88 11.58 -12.14
CA ARG A 183 18.05 11.54 -13.02
C ARG A 183 18.63 10.14 -12.92
N VAL A 184 18.17 9.26 -13.79
CA VAL A 184 18.69 7.89 -13.95
C VAL A 184 19.80 7.90 -15.00
#